data_AF-A0A1G7CCJ1-F1
#
_entry.id   AF-A0A1G7CCJ1-F1
#
_cell.length_a   1.000
_cell.length_b   1.000
_cell.length_c   1.000
_cell.angle_alpha   90.00
_cell.angle_beta   90.00
_cell.angle_gamma   90.00
#
_symmetry.space_group_name_H-M   'P 1'
#
loop_
_entity.id
_entity.type
_entity.pdbx_description
1 polymer ?
#
loop_
_entity_poly.entity_id
_entity_poly.type
_entity_poly.pdbx_seq_one_letter_code
_entity_poly.pdbx_strand_id
1 'polypeptide(L)'
;MKAAAIASVDDFLDRLARQVRGIEDPAEAMTEGVVYTLAEVRRTPHLGILLTGTYPNVHPDGITSPEARAFGMTMIRRFDVDWERHGYDDDALGELVEYVLRTMQSFFVSPGNPPRSDDELRGYLRRWMGTAIMAQTRRSASN
;
A
#
# COMPACT_ATOMS: atom_id res chain seq x y z
N MET A 1 -12.78 -21.07 -9.02
CA MET A 1 -12.59 -20.06 -7.95
C MET A 1 -11.25 -19.32 -8.06
N LYS A 2 -10.10 -20.00 -8.23
CA LYS A 2 -8.78 -19.35 -8.36
C LYS A 2 -8.69 -18.30 -9.49
N ALA A 3 -9.25 -18.58 -10.66
CA ALA A 3 -9.27 -17.63 -11.79
C ALA A 3 -10.11 -16.35 -11.52
N ALA A 4 -11.24 -16.48 -10.83
CA ALA A 4 -12.08 -15.33 -10.46
C ALA A 4 -11.42 -14.47 -9.36
N ALA A 5 -10.70 -15.09 -8.43
CA ALA A 5 -9.90 -14.39 -7.43
C ALA A 5 -8.74 -13.60 -8.06
N ILE A 6 -8.04 -14.19 -9.03
CA ILE A 6 -6.96 -13.50 -9.77
C ILE A 6 -7.53 -12.33 -10.57
N ALA A 7 -8.62 -12.52 -11.31
CA ALA A 7 -9.26 -11.45 -12.07
C ALA A 7 -9.74 -10.28 -11.18
N SER A 8 -10.22 -10.57 -9.97
CA SER A 8 -10.62 -9.55 -9.00
C SER A 8 -9.43 -8.75 -8.46
N VAL A 9 -8.26 -9.39 -8.31
CA VAL A 9 -7.03 -8.70 -7.89
C VAL A 9 -6.53 -7.82 -9.04
N ASP A 10 -6.45 -8.35 -10.26
CA ASP A 10 -6.00 -7.59 -11.42
C ASP A 10 -6.84 -6.33 -11.65
N ASP A 11 -8.18 -6.44 -11.60
CA ASP A 11 -9.07 -5.29 -11.70
C ASP A 11 -8.85 -4.27 -10.56
N PHE A 12 -8.64 -4.74 -9.33
CA PHE A 12 -8.31 -3.86 -8.22
C PHE A 12 -7.00 -3.11 -8.47
N LEU A 13 -5.96 -3.77 -8.99
CA LEU A 13 -4.69 -3.13 -9.29
C LEU A 13 -4.81 -2.06 -10.37
N ASP A 14 -5.59 -2.33 -11.42
CA ASP A 14 -5.84 -1.37 -12.49
C ASP A 14 -6.58 -0.14 -11.97
N ARG A 15 -7.54 -0.34 -11.06
CA ARG A 15 -8.26 0.77 -10.42
C ARG A 15 -7.38 1.55 -9.46
N LEU A 16 -6.54 0.89 -8.66
CA LEU A 16 -5.56 1.54 -7.79
C LEU A 16 -4.54 2.36 -8.60
N ALA A 17 -3.97 1.80 -9.66
CA ALA A 17 -3.05 2.51 -10.55
C ALA A 17 -3.72 3.71 -11.23
N ARG A 18 -5.02 3.61 -11.56
CA ARG A 18 -5.80 4.74 -12.07
C ARG A 18 -6.04 5.80 -11.01
N GLN A 19 -6.28 5.41 -9.76
CA GLN A 19 -6.54 6.33 -8.66
C GLN A 19 -5.34 7.24 -8.37
N VAL A 20 -4.13 6.69 -8.40
CA VAL A 20 -2.90 7.44 -8.07
C VAL A 20 -2.22 8.08 -9.29
N ARG A 21 -2.83 8.00 -10.46
CA ARG A 21 -2.26 8.50 -11.72
C ARG A 21 -2.01 10.00 -11.64
N GLY A 22 -0.83 10.42 -12.08
CA GLY A 22 -0.37 11.81 -12.08
C GLY A 22 0.06 12.33 -10.71
N ILE A 23 0.07 11.50 -9.67
CA ILE A 23 0.62 11.86 -8.37
C ILE A 23 2.10 11.51 -8.36
N GLU A 24 2.95 12.54 -8.48
CA GLU A 24 4.41 12.38 -8.53
C GLU A 24 5.08 12.46 -7.15
N ASP A 25 4.41 13.05 -6.15
CA ASP A 25 4.94 13.12 -4.79
C ASP A 25 4.82 11.75 -4.08
N PRO A 26 5.92 11.16 -3.58
CA PRO A 26 5.90 9.85 -2.93
C PRO A 26 4.93 9.76 -1.75
N ALA A 27 4.85 10.79 -0.92
CA ALA A 27 4.04 10.78 0.29
C ALA A 27 2.55 10.86 -0.05
N GLU A 28 2.17 11.70 -1.00
CA GLU A 28 0.80 11.81 -1.48
C GLU A 28 0.38 10.53 -2.24
N ALA A 29 1.23 9.98 -3.11
CA ALA A 29 0.92 8.76 -3.86
C ALA A 29 0.69 7.55 -2.95
N MET A 30 1.56 7.35 -1.96
CA MET A 30 1.38 6.27 -0.98
C MET A 30 0.20 6.51 -0.05
N THR A 31 -0.05 7.75 0.36
CA THR A 31 -1.21 8.09 1.18
C THR A 31 -2.50 7.75 0.44
N GLU A 32 -2.65 8.22 -0.80
CA GLU A 32 -3.86 7.99 -1.59
C GLU A 32 -4.02 6.50 -1.92
N GLY A 33 -2.93 5.81 -2.28
CA GLY A 33 -2.97 4.38 -2.56
C GLY A 33 -3.42 3.53 -1.36
N VAL A 34 -2.95 3.85 -0.14
CA VAL A 34 -3.36 3.16 1.09
C VAL A 34 -4.82 3.47 1.44
N VAL A 35 -5.23 4.75 1.40
CA VAL A 35 -6.63 5.15 1.67
C VAL A 35 -7.57 4.42 0.72
N TYR A 36 -7.25 4.45 -0.58
CA TYR A 36 -8.04 3.76 -1.60
C TYR A 36 -8.15 2.26 -1.33
N THR A 37 -7.03 1.60 -1.03
CA THR A 37 -7.03 0.16 -0.76
C THR A 37 -7.85 -0.19 0.48
N LEU A 38 -7.72 0.57 1.56
CA LEU A 38 -8.50 0.36 2.78
C LEU A 38 -10.00 0.57 2.54
N ALA A 39 -10.38 1.56 1.74
CA ALA A 39 -11.77 1.80 1.36
C ALA A 39 -12.33 0.67 0.48
N GLU A 40 -11.56 0.19 -0.49
CA GLU A 40 -11.99 -0.89 -1.38
C GLU A 40 -12.13 -2.22 -0.65
N VAL A 41 -11.25 -2.54 0.31
CA VAL A 41 -11.39 -3.73 1.15
C VAL A 41 -12.67 -3.69 1.99
N ARG A 42 -13.04 -2.53 2.53
CA ARG A 42 -14.31 -2.37 3.27
C ARG A 42 -15.54 -2.61 2.38
N ARG A 43 -15.48 -2.23 1.10
CA ARG A 43 -16.56 -2.45 0.12
C ARG A 43 -16.57 -3.87 -0.43
N THR A 44 -15.41 -4.51 -0.48
CA THR A 44 -15.18 -5.78 -1.16
C THR A 44 -14.48 -6.78 -0.22
N PRO A 45 -15.21 -7.43 0.71
CA PRO A 45 -14.60 -8.23 1.78
C PRO A 45 -13.67 -9.37 1.30
N HIS A 46 -13.93 -9.93 0.11
CA HIS A 46 -13.08 -10.98 -0.47
C HIS A 46 -11.69 -10.45 -0.91
N LEU A 47 -11.56 -9.17 -1.28
CA LEU A 47 -10.25 -8.52 -1.47
C LEU A 47 -9.49 -8.46 -0.15
N GLY A 48 -10.18 -8.15 0.96
CA GLY A 48 -9.57 -8.17 2.30
C GLY A 48 -8.98 -9.53 2.67
N ILE A 49 -9.72 -10.61 2.40
CA ILE A 49 -9.25 -11.99 2.66
C ILE A 49 -8.02 -12.32 1.81
N LEU A 50 -8.00 -11.91 0.54
CA LEU A 50 -6.86 -12.11 -0.36
C LEU A 50 -5.63 -11.29 0.05
N LEU A 51 -5.80 -10.02 0.43
CA LEU A 51 -4.72 -9.12 0.81
C LEU A 51 -4.15 -9.38 2.20
N THR A 52 -4.96 -9.92 3.12
CA THR A 52 -4.51 -10.28 4.49
C THR A 52 -3.91 -11.68 4.59
N GLY A 53 -3.95 -12.47 3.50
CA GLY A 53 -3.47 -13.85 3.50
C GLY A 53 -4.34 -14.81 4.32
N THR A 54 -5.59 -14.44 4.64
CA THR A 54 -6.51 -15.26 5.45
C THR A 54 -7.18 -16.37 4.61
N TYR A 55 -6.43 -17.02 3.72
CA TYR A 55 -6.72 -18.39 3.34
C TYR A 55 -5.81 -19.29 4.19
N PRO A 56 -6.36 -20.07 5.15
CA PRO A 56 -5.58 -20.81 6.15
C PRO A 56 -4.63 -21.90 5.62
N ASN A 57 -4.47 -22.02 4.29
CA ASN A 57 -3.72 -23.11 3.66
C ASN A 57 -2.59 -22.65 2.73
N VAL A 58 -2.19 -21.36 2.70
CA VAL A 58 -1.16 -20.92 1.72
C VAL A 58 0.15 -20.44 2.35
N HIS A 59 0.20 -19.42 3.23
CA HIS A 59 1.50 -18.95 3.76
C HIS A 59 1.47 -18.61 5.26
N PRO A 60 2.31 -19.23 6.11
CA PRO A 60 2.46 -18.89 7.54
C PRO A 60 2.93 -17.44 7.77
N ASP A 61 3.57 -16.82 6.77
CA ASP A 61 4.29 -15.54 6.89
C ASP A 61 3.44 -14.29 6.55
N GLY A 62 2.15 -14.47 6.25
CA GLY A 62 1.16 -13.39 6.17
C GLY A 62 1.44 -12.28 5.14
N ILE A 63 0.96 -11.07 5.45
CA ILE A 63 1.02 -9.85 4.60
C ILE A 63 2.46 -9.36 4.32
N THR A 64 3.46 -9.94 4.97
CA THR A 64 4.90 -9.64 4.77
C THR A 64 5.67 -10.79 4.13
N SER A 65 4.96 -11.81 3.63
CA SER A 65 5.57 -12.91 2.86
C SER A 65 6.37 -12.39 1.65
N PRO A 66 7.40 -13.12 1.19
CA PRO A 66 8.16 -12.75 0.00
C PRO A 66 7.26 -12.47 -1.22
N GLU A 67 6.17 -13.21 -1.38
CA GLU A 67 5.18 -13.05 -2.43
C GLU A 67 4.43 -11.71 -2.29
N ALA A 68 3.99 -11.37 -1.08
CA ALA A 68 3.32 -10.10 -0.81
C ALA A 68 4.26 -8.89 -1.04
N ARG A 69 5.54 -9.03 -0.67
CA ARG A 69 6.56 -8.00 -0.94
C ARG A 69 6.84 -7.86 -2.44
N ALA A 70 7.00 -8.96 -3.17
CA ALA A 70 7.20 -8.94 -4.62
C ALA A 70 6.00 -8.32 -5.36
N PHE A 71 4.79 -8.60 -4.89
CA PHE A 71 3.57 -8.00 -5.38
C PHE A 71 3.53 -6.48 -5.11
N GLY A 72 3.82 -6.07 -3.87
CA GLY A 72 3.91 -4.66 -3.50
C GLY A 72 4.97 -3.91 -4.31
N MET A 73 6.12 -4.53 -4.56
CA MET A 73 7.19 -3.99 -5.43
C MET A 73 6.73 -3.80 -6.87
N THR A 74 5.97 -4.76 -7.40
CA THR A 74 5.38 -4.62 -8.75
C THR A 74 4.39 -3.45 -8.80
N MET A 75 3.63 -3.23 -7.72
CA MET A 75 2.65 -2.15 -7.65
C MET A 75 3.26 -0.77 -7.47
N ILE A 76 4.20 -0.60 -6.54
CA ILE A 76 4.80 0.70 -6.25
C ILE A 76 5.55 1.25 -7.48
N ARG A 77 6.12 0.36 -8.31
CA ARG A 77 6.76 0.71 -9.59
C ARG A 77 5.79 1.13 -10.70
N ARG A 78 4.47 0.95 -10.52
CA ARG A 78 3.44 1.45 -11.45
C ARG A 78 2.98 2.86 -11.13
N PHE A 79 3.41 3.44 -10.00
CA PHE A 79 3.06 4.80 -9.64
C PHE A 79 3.88 5.77 -10.49
N ASP A 80 3.33 6.94 -10.80
CA ASP A 80 4.00 7.98 -11.60
C ASP A 80 5.07 8.75 -10.79
N VAL A 81 5.64 8.12 -9.76
CA VAL A 81 6.65 8.68 -8.85
C VAL A 81 8.03 8.29 -9.38
N ASP A 82 8.90 9.29 -9.56
CA ASP A 82 10.32 9.08 -9.84
C ASP A 82 11.07 8.72 -8.54
N TRP A 83 10.94 7.45 -8.13
CA TRP A 83 11.44 6.94 -6.86
C TRP A 83 12.94 7.19 -6.66
N GLU A 84 13.75 6.97 -7.70
CA GLU A 84 15.20 7.20 -7.65
C GLU A 84 15.51 8.68 -7.40
N ARG A 85 14.83 9.61 -8.10
CA ARG A 85 14.97 11.05 -7.85
C ARG A 85 14.55 11.46 -6.44
N HIS A 86 13.64 10.71 -5.82
CA HIS A 86 13.24 10.88 -4.43
C HIS A 86 14.13 10.15 -3.42
N GLY A 87 15.23 9.54 -3.88
CA GLY A 87 16.23 8.90 -3.02
C GLY A 87 15.86 7.48 -2.61
N TYR A 88 15.02 6.79 -3.38
CA TYR A 88 14.65 5.40 -3.17
C TYR A 88 15.33 4.51 -4.21
N ASP A 89 16.27 3.69 -3.76
CA ASP A 89 16.75 2.53 -4.49
C ASP A 89 15.86 1.31 -4.26
N ASP A 90 16.20 0.18 -4.86
CA ASP A 90 15.42 -1.06 -4.75
C ASP A 90 15.30 -1.58 -3.31
N ASP A 91 16.35 -1.41 -2.49
CA ASP A 91 16.35 -1.82 -1.09
C ASP A 91 15.42 -0.92 -0.27
N ALA A 92 15.52 0.40 -0.42
CA ALA A 92 14.65 1.36 0.23
C ALA A 92 13.17 1.22 -0.21
N LEU A 93 12.92 0.89 -1.48
CA LEU A 93 11.58 0.56 -1.95
C LEU A 93 11.06 -0.73 -1.30
N GLY A 94 11.91 -1.75 -1.16
CA GLY A 94 11.56 -2.99 -0.49
C GLY A 94 11.19 -2.79 0.99
N GLU A 95 11.89 -1.90 1.69
CA GLU A 95 11.56 -1.49 3.06
C GLU A 95 10.25 -0.69 3.12
N LEU A 96 10.04 0.25 2.19
CA LEU A 96 8.81 1.04 2.10
C LEU A 96 7.59 0.15 1.87
N VAL A 97 7.69 -0.82 0.95
CA VAL A 97 6.63 -1.79 0.69
C VAL A 97 6.30 -2.59 1.95
N GLU A 98 7.31 -3.10 2.65
CA GLU A 98 7.07 -3.82 3.91
C GLU A 98 6.39 -2.93 4.96
N TYR A 99 6.88 -1.71 5.14
CA TYR A 99 6.31 -0.75 6.09
C TYR A 99 4.83 -0.47 5.81
N VAL A 100 4.47 -0.27 4.54
CA VAL A 100 3.08 0.00 4.13
C VAL A 100 2.19 -1.22 4.29
N LEU A 101 2.68 -2.42 3.95
CA LEU A 101 1.93 -3.67 4.16
C LEU A 101 1.61 -3.89 5.64
N ARG A 102 2.60 -3.70 6.53
CA ARG A 102 2.38 -3.77 8.00
C ARG A 102 1.42 -2.69 8.48
N THR A 103 1.51 -1.48 7.93
CA THR A 103 0.60 -0.38 8.26
C THR A 103 -0.84 -0.74 7.88
N MET A 104 -1.08 -1.22 6.67
CA MET A 104 -2.41 -1.65 6.22
C MET A 104 -2.96 -2.80 7.07
N GLN A 105 -2.12 -3.77 7.44
CA GLN A 105 -2.51 -4.85 8.35
C GLN A 105 -3.10 -4.34 9.67
N SER A 106 -2.48 -3.30 10.25
CA SER A 106 -2.95 -2.71 11.51
C SER A 106 -4.37 -2.15 11.39
N PHE A 107 -4.72 -1.56 10.23
CA PHE A 107 -6.06 -1.06 9.96
C PHE A 107 -7.06 -2.18 9.67
N PHE A 108 -6.62 -3.28 9.05
CA PHE A 108 -7.49 -4.45 8.86
C PHE A 108 -7.83 -5.13 10.18
N VAL A 109 -6.87 -5.24 11.10
CA VAL A 109 -7.06 -5.84 12.42
C VAL A 109 -7.82 -4.89 13.36
N SER A 110 -7.55 -3.59 13.29
CA SER A 110 -8.11 -2.58 14.19
C SER A 110 -8.50 -1.30 13.41
N PRO A 111 -9.66 -1.29 12.75
CA PRO A 111 -10.09 -0.15 11.90
C PRO A 111 -10.50 1.11 12.67
N GLY A 112 -10.56 1.06 14.01
CA GLY A 112 -11.03 2.16 14.88
C GLY A 112 -12.51 2.06 15.26
N ASN A 113 -12.94 2.83 16.26
CA ASN A 113 -14.34 2.87 16.72
C ASN A 113 -14.76 4.32 17.12
N PRO A 114 -15.54 5.03 16.28
CA PRO A 114 -15.92 4.65 14.91
C PRO A 114 -14.72 4.68 13.96
N PRO A 115 -14.78 3.99 12.81
CA PRO A 115 -13.77 4.13 11.76
C PRO A 115 -13.69 5.58 11.28
N ARG A 116 -12.48 6.06 10.98
CA ARG A 116 -12.27 7.37 10.35
C ARG A 116 -12.97 7.45 8.99
N SER A 117 -13.43 8.63 8.62
CA SER A 117 -13.76 8.95 7.22
C SER A 117 -12.49 8.92 6.35
N ASP A 118 -12.66 8.82 5.03
CA ASP A 118 -11.54 8.73 4.10
C ASP A 118 -10.65 9.99 4.17
N ASP A 119 -11.24 11.18 4.37
CA ASP A 119 -10.51 12.44 4.50
C ASP A 119 -9.71 12.53 5.82
N GLU A 120 -10.29 12.08 6.92
CA GLU A 120 -9.59 11.99 8.21
C GLU A 120 -8.45 10.98 8.14
N LEU A 121 -8.66 9.85 7.46
CA LEU A 121 -7.64 8.84 7.26
C LEU A 121 -6.51 9.35 6.37
N ARG A 122 -6.81 10.07 5.29
CA ARG A 122 -5.82 10.76 4.44
C ARG A 122 -4.98 11.73 5.27
N GLY A 123 -5.61 12.57 6.08
CA GLY A 123 -4.92 13.50 6.97
C GLY A 123 -4.03 12.80 8.00
N TYR A 124 -4.51 11.69 8.58
CA TYR A 124 -3.76 10.88 9.54
C TYR A 124 -2.54 10.21 8.90
N LEU A 125 -2.74 9.53 7.77
CA LEU A 125 -1.68 8.83 7.05
C LEU A 125 -0.65 9.80 6.48
N ARG A 126 -1.07 10.91 5.87
CA ARG A 126 -0.14 11.94 5.39
C ARG A 126 0.74 12.47 6.51
N ARG A 127 0.18 12.67 7.71
CA ARG A 127 0.95 13.17 8.86
C ARG A 127 2.00 12.19 9.34
N TRP A 128 1.67 10.91 9.47
CA TRP A 128 2.56 9.92 10.09
C TRP A 128 3.36 9.13 9.05
N MET A 129 2.67 8.50 8.11
CA MET A 129 3.26 7.74 7.03
C MET A 129 3.95 8.66 6.01
N GLY A 130 3.27 9.72 5.57
CA GLY A 130 3.84 10.69 4.63
C GLY A 130 5.11 11.35 5.15
N THR A 131 5.15 11.75 6.43
CA THR A 131 6.37 12.30 7.05
C THR A 131 7.52 11.31 7.08
N ALA A 132 7.26 10.02 7.36
CA ALA A 132 8.28 8.97 7.32
C ALA A 132 8.85 8.78 5.90
N ILE A 133 7.98 8.80 4.89
CA ILE A 133 8.36 8.74 3.47
C ILE A 133 9.25 9.94 3.11
N MET A 134 8.81 11.17 3.40
CA MET A 134 9.59 12.37 3.11
C MET A 134 10.95 12.42 3.83
N ALA A 135 11.10 11.71 4.96
CA ALA A 135 12.37 11.63 5.68
C ALA A 135 13.46 10.90 4.87
N GLN A 136 13.10 9.92 4.03
CA GLN A 136 14.02 9.27 3.11
C GLN A 136 14.63 10.29 2.13
N THR A 137 13.78 11.07 1.45
CA THR A 137 14.22 12.04 0.44
C THR A 137 15.20 13.07 1.01
N ARG A 138 15.00 13.51 2.26
CA ARG A 138 15.92 14.42 2.94
C ARG A 138 17.28 13.80 3.25
N ARG A 139 17.32 12.50 3.56
CA ARG A 139 18.58 11.77 3.81
C ARG A 139 19.43 11.74 2.55
N SER A 140 18.83 11.47 1.40
CA SER A 140 19.55 11.42 0.12
C SER A 140 20.05 12.79 -0.35
N ALA A 141 19.36 13.88 -0.01
CA ALA A 141 19.83 15.25 -0.29
C ALA A 141 20.97 15.73 0.64
N SER A 142 21.25 15.00 1.72
CA SER A 142 22.29 15.34 2.71
C SER A 142 23.57 14.51 2.56
N ASN A 143 23.59 13.56 1.62
CA ASN A 143 24.75 12.75 1.22
C ASN A 143 25.34 13.28 -0.09
#